data_AF-A0A2I1YE65-F1
#
_entry.id   AF-A0A2I1YE65-F1
#
_cell.length_a   1.000
_cell.length_b   1.000
_cell.length_c   1.000
_cell.angle_alpha   90.00
_cell.angle_beta   90.00
_cell.angle_gamma   90.00
#
_symmetry.space_group_name_H-M   'P 1'
#
loop_
_entity.id
_entity.type
_entity.pdbx_description
1 polymer ?
#
loop_
_entity_poly.entity_id
_entity_poly.type
_entity_poly.pdbx_seq_one_letter_code
_entity_poly.pdbx_strand_id
1 'polypeptide(L)'
;MKNKKIIILVSVILVVIVPIFINLSFKVYLAPLFTAEWGAGDLLSYYGSLLGGIITLVGVVMTLNYQTKQSEADDAIKYKPIIKLASVENTYPEFIGLREFFVRFPFLSFKDDIYSKGKKALFEEQMKSVTSFHVLLENKGRGEAVDVSLDSVKLKEVSWDDDSNLSIASSLPLSMGDILVGEKVDVLITIPNYLFLKSENTNQNHIWIEVRLSYNDMFRRNKKEFGVLLDFQIVKNAPAPAPYLYKEGFSYYSVRTGFDGALLL
;
A
#
# COMPACT_ATOMS: atom_id res chain seq x y z
N MET A 1 32.34 -18.98 -8.65
CA MET A 1 33.22 -20.16 -8.90
C MET A 1 34.31 -20.38 -7.83
N LYS A 2 34.93 -19.32 -7.28
CA LYS A 2 36.02 -19.43 -6.29
C LYS A 2 35.61 -20.18 -4.99
N ASN A 3 34.42 -19.92 -4.46
CA ASN A 3 33.93 -20.56 -3.23
C ASN A 3 33.60 -22.06 -3.41
N LYS A 4 33.15 -22.48 -4.60
CA LYS A 4 32.87 -23.89 -4.90
C LYS A 4 34.15 -24.74 -4.88
N LYS A 5 35.27 -24.22 -5.41
CA LYS A 5 36.56 -24.91 -5.41
C LYS A 5 37.13 -25.09 -4.00
N ILE A 6 36.93 -24.10 -3.12
CA ILE A 6 37.37 -24.17 -1.71
C ILE A 6 36.56 -25.21 -0.94
N ILE A 7 35.23 -25.23 -1.11
CA ILE A 7 34.37 -26.23 -0.44
C ILE A 7 34.76 -27.65 -0.85
N ILE A 8 34.98 -27.89 -2.15
CA ILE A 8 35.41 -29.20 -2.66
C ILE A 8 36.76 -29.61 -2.05
N LEU A 9 37.73 -28.69 -2.01
CA LEU A 9 39.05 -28.96 -1.43
C LEU A 9 38.96 -29.31 0.06
N VAL A 10 38.17 -28.55 0.83
CA VAL A 10 37.96 -28.81 2.25
C VAL A 10 37.29 -30.17 2.46
N SER A 11 36.26 -30.52 1.68
CA SER A 11 35.61 -31.84 1.76
C SER A 11 36.57 -33.00 1.46
N VAL A 12 37.47 -32.86 0.47
CA VAL A 12 38.48 -33.89 0.17
C VAL A 12 39.46 -34.06 1.32
N ILE A 13 39.95 -32.97 1.92
CA ILE A 13 40.85 -33.04 3.07
C ILE A 13 40.17 -33.76 4.24
N LEU A 14 38.92 -33.41 4.50
CA LEU A 14 38.18 -33.86 5.65
C LEU A 14 37.76 -35.34 5.53
N VAL A 15 37.36 -35.78 4.34
CA VAL A 15 36.86 -37.15 4.11
C VAL A 15 37.98 -38.14 3.74
N VAL A 16 39.06 -37.69 3.09
CA VAL A 16 40.11 -38.59 2.57
C VAL A 16 41.42 -38.43 3.33
N ILE A 17 41.87 -37.20 3.53
CA ILE A 17 43.20 -36.95 4.10
C ILE A 17 43.22 -37.25 5.61
N VAL A 18 42.23 -36.77 6.37
CA VAL A 18 42.18 -36.99 7.83
C VAL A 18 42.15 -38.48 8.21
N PRO A 19 41.32 -39.35 7.60
CA PRO A 19 41.36 -40.79 7.90
C PRO A 19 42.71 -41.47 7.59
N ILE A 20 43.37 -41.08 6.49
CA ILE A 20 44.69 -41.59 6.13
C ILE A 20 45.73 -41.17 7.19
N PHE A 21 45.69 -39.91 7.63
CA PHE A 21 46.55 -39.43 8.71
C PHE A 21 46.30 -40.16 10.03
N ILE A 22 45.03 -40.36 10.43
CA ILE A 22 44.69 -41.15 11.62
C ILE A 22 45.34 -42.54 11.52
N ASN A 23 45.14 -43.25 10.41
CA ASN A 23 45.71 -44.58 10.20
C ASN A 23 47.26 -44.60 10.24
N LEU A 24 47.92 -43.59 9.68
CA LEU A 24 49.38 -43.50 9.72
C LEU A 24 49.92 -43.17 11.12
N SER A 25 49.24 -42.29 11.86
CA SER A 25 49.64 -41.88 13.22
C SER A 25 49.66 -43.06 14.20
N PHE A 26 48.76 -44.04 14.04
CA PHE A 26 48.73 -45.25 14.88
C PHE A 26 49.75 -46.33 14.48
N LYS A 27 50.44 -46.19 13.34
CA LYS A 27 51.50 -47.13 12.92
C LYS A 27 52.91 -46.72 13.40
N VAL A 28 53.09 -45.50 13.91
CA VAL A 28 54.39 -44.97 14.35
C VAL A 28 54.52 -45.16 15.86
N TYR A 29 55.51 -45.93 16.31
CA TYR A 29 55.80 -46.12 17.75
C TYR A 29 56.55 -44.89 18.29
N LEU A 30 55.83 -44.00 18.98
CA LEU A 30 56.40 -42.92 19.78
C LEU A 30 56.41 -43.36 21.24
N ALA A 31 57.44 -42.96 21.98
CA ALA A 31 57.81 -43.40 23.33
C ALA A 31 56.61 -43.65 24.31
N PRO A 32 56.78 -44.48 25.37
CA PRO A 32 55.68 -44.99 26.23
C PRO A 32 54.77 -43.94 26.90
N LEU A 33 55.16 -42.67 26.89
CA LEU A 33 54.36 -41.55 27.42
C LEU A 33 53.29 -41.06 26.43
N PHE A 34 53.40 -41.44 25.15
CA PHE A 34 52.52 -41.03 24.05
C PHE A 34 51.74 -42.20 23.42
N THR A 35 51.77 -43.39 24.04
CA THR A 35 50.96 -44.53 23.61
C THR A 35 49.49 -44.23 23.87
N ALA A 36 48.72 -44.07 22.80
CA ALA A 36 47.29 -43.85 22.86
C ALA A 36 46.56 -45.10 23.40
N GLU A 37 45.66 -44.91 24.37
CA GLU A 37 44.80 -45.97 24.91
C GLU A 37 43.67 -46.39 23.94
N TRP A 38 43.42 -45.58 22.92
CA TRP A 38 42.35 -45.76 21.94
C TRP A 38 42.89 -46.48 20.70
N GLY A 39 42.10 -47.37 20.09
CA GLY A 39 42.46 -47.94 18.79
C GLY A 39 42.27 -46.95 17.64
N ALA A 40 42.98 -47.16 16.53
CA ALA A 40 42.78 -46.39 15.29
C ALA A 40 41.32 -46.46 14.80
N GLY A 41 40.67 -47.62 14.98
CA GLY A 41 39.26 -47.82 14.66
C GLY A 41 38.31 -47.03 15.56
N ASP A 42 38.63 -46.89 16.85
CA ASP A 42 37.81 -46.15 17.81
C ASP A 42 37.85 -44.65 17.52
N LEU A 43 39.05 -44.10 17.27
CA LEU A 43 39.22 -42.69 16.91
C LEU A 43 38.56 -42.37 15.56
N LEU A 44 38.71 -43.25 14.56
CA LEU A 44 38.07 -43.07 13.26
C LEU A 44 36.54 -43.13 13.35
N SER A 45 36.00 -44.02 14.20
CA SER A 45 34.56 -44.14 14.43
C SER A 45 33.99 -42.93 15.17
N TYR A 46 34.70 -42.41 16.17
CA TYR A 46 34.36 -41.15 16.84
C TYR A 46 34.35 -39.98 15.86
N TYR A 47 35.39 -39.86 15.02
CA TYR A 47 35.49 -38.84 13.99
C TYR A 47 34.33 -38.93 12.97
N GLY A 48 34.08 -40.12 12.43
CA GLY A 48 32.96 -40.34 11.51
C GLY A 48 31.60 -40.02 12.12
N SER A 49 31.39 -40.37 13.40
CA SER A 49 30.17 -40.04 14.13
C SER A 49 30.00 -38.53 14.33
N LEU A 50 31.08 -37.82 14.70
CA LEU A 50 31.08 -36.37 14.87
C LEU A 50 30.74 -35.66 13.55
N LEU A 51 31.35 -36.08 12.45
CA LEU A 51 31.05 -35.53 11.13
C LEU A 51 29.65 -35.85 10.65
N GLY A 52 29.20 -37.09 10.82
CA GLY A 52 27.84 -37.50 10.50
C GLY A 52 26.82 -36.65 11.27
N GLY A 53 27.07 -36.38 12.55
CA GLY A 53 26.27 -35.48 13.38
C GLY A 53 26.24 -34.06 12.84
N ILE A 54 27.40 -33.47 12.50
CA ILE A 54 27.49 -32.10 11.96
C ILE A 54 26.77 -31.99 10.61
N ILE A 55 26.98 -32.95 9.70
CA ILE A 55 26.33 -32.96 8.38
C ILE A 55 24.82 -33.07 8.54
N THR A 56 24.35 -33.94 9.44
CA THR A 56 22.92 -34.10 9.73
C THR A 56 22.32 -32.80 10.26
N LEU A 57 22.98 -32.14 11.21
CA LEU A 57 22.54 -30.86 11.76
C LEU A 57 22.45 -29.78 10.67
N VAL A 58 23.48 -29.66 9.82
CA VAL A 58 23.47 -28.72 8.68
C VAL A 58 22.32 -29.05 7.72
N GLY A 59 22.12 -30.33 7.40
CA GLY A 59 21.04 -30.79 6.54
C GLY A 59 19.65 -30.43 7.08
N VAL A 60 19.42 -30.62 8.38
CA VAL A 60 18.16 -30.22 9.05
C VAL A 60 17.96 -28.71 8.98
N VAL A 61 18.98 -27.90 9.32
CA VAL A 61 18.87 -26.43 9.28
C VAL A 61 18.61 -25.93 7.86
N MET A 62 19.28 -26.49 6.85
CA MET A 62 19.02 -26.14 5.45
C MET A 62 17.61 -26.52 5.02
N THR A 63 17.14 -27.70 5.41
CA THR A 63 15.78 -28.18 5.08
C THR A 63 14.71 -27.31 5.72
N LEU A 64 14.84 -26.99 7.01
CA LEU A 64 13.91 -26.10 7.72
C LEU A 64 13.88 -24.71 7.05
N ASN A 65 15.04 -24.13 6.75
CA ASN A 65 15.09 -22.83 6.08
C ASN A 65 14.45 -22.86 4.68
N TYR A 66 14.64 -23.94 3.92
CA TYR A 66 14.02 -24.12 2.62
C TYR A 66 12.50 -24.25 2.74
N GLN A 67 12.02 -25.10 3.67
CA GLN A 67 10.60 -25.32 3.92
C GLN A 67 9.90 -24.05 4.41
N THR A 68 10.52 -23.30 5.31
CA THR A 68 9.98 -22.01 5.76
C THR A 68 9.82 -21.04 4.60
N LYS A 69 10.86 -20.85 3.77
CA LYS A 69 10.78 -19.96 2.61
C LYS A 69 9.72 -20.40 1.60
N GLN A 70 9.60 -21.70 1.36
CA GLN A 70 8.59 -22.25 0.47
C GLN A 70 7.18 -21.99 1.03
N SER A 71 6.97 -22.27 2.32
CA SER A 71 5.70 -22.01 3.00
C SER A 71 5.31 -20.53 2.94
N GLU A 72 6.26 -19.63 3.18
CA GLU A 72 6.01 -18.18 3.10
C GLU A 72 5.59 -17.74 1.69
N ALA A 73 6.21 -18.29 0.66
CA ALA A 73 5.84 -18.01 -0.73
C ALA A 73 4.45 -18.55 -1.09
N ASP A 74 4.14 -19.76 -0.64
CA ASP A 74 2.82 -20.39 -0.87
C ASP A 74 1.72 -19.63 -0.11
N ASP A 75 1.98 -19.21 1.13
CA ASP A 75 1.07 -18.40 1.94
C ASP A 75 0.79 -17.03 1.30
N ALA A 76 1.82 -16.35 0.78
CA ALA A 76 1.67 -15.05 0.11
C ALA A 76 0.74 -15.13 -1.13
N ILE A 77 0.67 -16.30 -1.77
CA ILE A 77 -0.25 -16.57 -2.88
C ILE A 77 -1.63 -16.93 -2.32
N LYS A 78 -1.71 -17.89 -1.40
CA LYS A 78 -2.95 -18.44 -0.87
C LYS A 78 -3.81 -17.38 -0.18
N TYR A 79 -3.19 -16.52 0.62
CA TYR A 79 -3.85 -15.49 1.41
C TYR A 79 -3.66 -14.10 0.83
N LYS A 80 -3.52 -13.99 -0.50
CA LYS A 80 -3.30 -12.71 -1.18
C LYS A 80 -4.55 -11.81 -1.09
N PRO A 81 -4.54 -10.68 -0.35
CA PRO A 81 -5.59 -9.67 -0.46
C PRO A 81 -5.48 -8.92 -1.80
N ILE A 82 -6.63 -8.50 -2.32
CA ILE A 82 -6.75 -7.70 -3.55
C ILE A 82 -7.91 -6.72 -3.36
N ILE A 83 -7.57 -5.46 -3.09
CA ILE A 83 -8.55 -4.37 -3.07
C ILE A 83 -8.88 -3.95 -4.50
N LYS A 84 -10.16 -3.75 -4.79
CA LYS A 84 -10.66 -3.25 -6.08
C LYS A 84 -11.71 -2.17 -5.84
N LEU A 85 -11.83 -1.25 -6.80
CA LEU A 85 -13.01 -0.39 -6.90
C LEU A 85 -14.22 -1.24 -7.29
N ALA A 86 -15.23 -1.27 -6.42
CA ALA A 86 -16.46 -2.00 -6.66
C ALA A 86 -17.47 -1.14 -7.42
N SER A 87 -17.75 0.07 -6.92
CA SER A 87 -18.64 1.04 -7.55
C SER A 87 -18.38 2.45 -7.02
N VAL A 88 -18.87 3.44 -7.76
CA VAL A 88 -19.00 4.83 -7.30
C VAL A 88 -20.46 5.21 -7.42
N GLU A 89 -21.11 5.45 -6.29
CA GLU A 89 -22.56 5.66 -6.20
C GLU A 89 -22.87 7.03 -5.60
N ASN A 90 -23.95 7.68 -6.05
CA ASN A 90 -24.40 8.96 -5.50
C ASN A 90 -25.53 8.81 -4.47
N THR A 91 -25.83 7.57 -4.08
CA THR A 91 -26.84 7.21 -3.09
C THR A 91 -26.19 6.60 -1.86
N TYR A 92 -26.78 6.83 -0.71
CA TYR A 92 -26.29 6.33 0.57
C TYR A 92 -26.28 4.80 0.60
N PRO A 93 -25.11 4.17 0.77
CA PRO A 93 -25.00 2.74 0.95
C PRO A 93 -25.00 2.45 2.46
N GLU A 94 -25.76 1.44 2.90
CA GLU A 94 -25.88 1.06 4.32
C GLU A 94 -24.61 0.34 4.82
N PHE A 95 -23.51 1.06 5.08
CA PHE A 95 -22.25 0.45 5.57
C PHE A 95 -21.63 1.17 6.78
N ILE A 96 -20.93 0.39 7.61
CA ILE A 96 -20.20 0.84 8.80
C ILE A 96 -18.73 1.00 8.41
N GLY A 97 -18.31 2.22 8.04
CA GLY A 97 -16.92 2.45 7.63
C GLY A 97 -16.64 3.76 6.89
N LEU A 98 -17.56 4.72 6.94
CA LEU A 98 -17.52 5.96 6.16
C LEU A 98 -16.29 6.81 6.48
N ARG A 99 -15.58 7.27 5.45
CA ARG A 99 -14.57 8.33 5.54
C ARG A 99 -14.91 9.46 4.58
N GLU A 100 -15.22 10.64 5.11
CA GLU A 100 -15.70 11.76 4.31
C GLU A 100 -14.60 12.78 4.00
N PHE A 101 -14.53 13.17 2.72
CA PHE A 101 -13.62 14.16 2.17
C PHE A 101 -14.39 15.21 1.40
N PHE A 102 -14.12 16.47 1.72
CA PHE A 102 -14.79 17.59 1.06
C PHE A 102 -13.84 18.29 0.11
N VAL A 103 -14.25 18.43 -1.15
CA VAL A 103 -13.66 19.40 -2.07
C VAL A 103 -14.17 20.78 -1.65
N ARG A 104 -13.26 21.73 -1.37
CA ARG A 104 -13.60 23.08 -0.91
C ARG A 104 -12.67 24.11 -1.53
N PHE A 105 -13.09 25.36 -1.52
CA PHE A 105 -12.25 26.51 -1.81
C PHE A 105 -12.46 27.59 -0.74
N PRO A 106 -11.45 28.44 -0.46
CA PRO A 106 -11.53 29.44 0.59
C PRO A 106 -12.43 30.62 0.19
N PHE A 107 -13.13 31.19 1.17
CA PHE A 107 -13.76 32.50 1.01
C PHE A 107 -12.70 33.61 1.10
N LEU A 108 -12.63 34.46 0.08
CA LEU A 108 -11.73 35.62 0.04
C LEU A 108 -12.53 36.92 0.19
N SER A 109 -12.15 37.76 1.14
CA SER A 109 -12.74 39.09 1.33
C SER A 109 -11.66 40.10 1.68
N PHE A 110 -11.79 41.32 1.16
CA PHE A 110 -10.96 42.45 1.53
C PHE A 110 -11.43 43.03 2.87
N LYS A 111 -10.51 43.61 3.65
CA LYS A 111 -10.79 44.17 4.99
C LYS A 111 -11.82 45.30 4.97
N ASP A 112 -11.90 46.04 3.86
CA ASP A 112 -12.77 47.23 3.73
C ASP A 112 -14.12 46.94 3.07
N ASP A 113 -14.47 45.66 2.83
CA ASP A 113 -15.76 45.28 2.24
C ASP A 113 -16.88 45.32 3.30
N ILE A 114 -17.67 46.39 3.26
CA ILE A 114 -18.82 46.64 4.15
C ILE A 114 -19.89 45.52 4.03
N TYR A 115 -19.94 44.80 2.91
CA TYR A 115 -20.87 43.69 2.66
C TYR A 115 -20.27 42.30 2.93
N SER A 116 -19.02 42.23 3.41
CA SER A 116 -18.28 40.97 3.64
C SER A 116 -19.05 39.96 4.49
N LYS A 117 -19.74 40.42 5.54
CA LYS A 117 -20.54 39.55 6.42
C LYS A 117 -21.70 38.88 5.68
N GLY A 118 -22.41 39.63 4.84
CA GLY A 118 -23.53 39.10 4.04
C GLY A 118 -23.04 38.13 2.96
N LYS A 119 -21.94 38.48 2.26
CA LYS A 119 -21.30 37.62 1.27
C LYS A 119 -20.78 36.31 1.87
N LYS A 120 -20.21 36.37 3.08
CA LYS A 120 -19.76 35.18 3.82
C LYS A 120 -20.93 34.28 4.20
N ALA A 121 -22.03 34.84 4.70
CA ALA A 121 -23.22 34.05 5.05
C ALA A 121 -23.82 33.35 3.81
N LEU A 122 -23.91 34.07 2.68
CA LEU A 122 -24.34 33.51 1.40
C LEU A 122 -23.41 32.37 0.94
N PHE A 123 -22.10 32.57 1.04
CA PHE A 123 -21.11 31.55 0.71
C PHE A 123 -21.28 30.29 1.56
N GLU A 124 -21.40 30.44 2.89
CA GLU A 124 -21.58 29.33 3.81
C GLU A 124 -22.89 28.55 3.53
N GLU A 125 -23.96 29.25 3.13
CA GLU A 125 -25.20 28.61 2.72
C GLU A 125 -25.06 27.84 1.40
N GLN A 126 -24.42 28.43 0.39
CA GLN A 126 -24.15 27.77 -0.88
C GLN A 126 -23.26 26.54 -0.72
N MET A 127 -22.26 26.58 0.17
CA MET A 127 -21.37 25.44 0.47
C MET A 127 -22.04 24.30 1.23
N LYS A 128 -23.28 24.47 1.73
CA LYS A 128 -24.08 23.34 2.23
C LYS A 128 -24.68 22.52 1.08
N SER A 129 -24.83 23.11 -0.10
CA SER A 129 -25.31 22.38 -1.27
C SER A 129 -24.15 21.62 -1.89
N VAL A 130 -24.20 20.30 -1.74
CA VAL A 130 -23.14 19.40 -2.16
C VAL A 130 -23.74 18.19 -2.87
N THR A 131 -22.93 17.54 -3.69
CA THR A 131 -23.19 16.20 -4.22
C THR A 131 -22.11 15.27 -3.67
N SER A 132 -22.54 14.15 -3.10
CA SER A 132 -21.65 13.18 -2.46
C SER A 132 -21.58 11.90 -3.26
N PHE A 133 -20.39 11.33 -3.36
CA PHE A 133 -20.09 10.11 -4.09
C PHE A 133 -19.41 9.10 -3.17
N HIS A 134 -20.05 7.94 -3.02
CA HIS A 134 -19.58 6.81 -2.25
C HIS A 134 -18.65 5.95 -3.11
N VAL A 135 -17.35 6.03 -2.83
CA VAL A 135 -16.33 5.24 -3.52
C VAL A 135 -16.14 3.94 -2.76
N LEU A 136 -16.82 2.90 -3.23
CA LEU A 136 -16.83 1.59 -2.57
C LEU A 136 -15.63 0.76 -3.03
N LEU A 137 -14.77 0.43 -2.09
CA LEU A 137 -13.61 -0.44 -2.32
C LEU A 137 -13.88 -1.78 -1.66
N GLU A 138 -13.65 -2.87 -2.39
CA GLU A 138 -13.93 -4.23 -1.92
C GLU A 138 -12.67 -5.09 -1.94
N ASN A 139 -12.48 -5.90 -0.90
CA ASN A 139 -11.47 -6.95 -0.94
C ASN A 139 -11.98 -8.17 -1.72
N LYS A 140 -11.58 -8.27 -2.99
CA LYS A 140 -11.83 -9.44 -3.87
C LYS A 140 -10.70 -10.46 -3.84
N GLY A 141 -9.77 -10.34 -2.88
CA GLY A 141 -8.66 -11.25 -2.70
C GLY A 141 -9.07 -12.61 -2.12
N ARG A 142 -8.08 -13.47 -1.89
CA ARG A 142 -8.26 -14.76 -1.21
C ARG A 142 -7.98 -14.69 0.29
N GLY A 143 -7.39 -13.59 0.76
CA GLY A 143 -7.08 -13.36 2.16
C GLY A 143 -7.44 -11.94 2.59
N GLU A 144 -7.33 -11.72 3.88
CA GLU A 144 -7.69 -10.47 4.55
C GLU A 144 -6.66 -9.37 4.25
N ALA A 145 -7.14 -8.16 4.07
CA ALA A 145 -6.30 -6.96 4.02
C ALA A 145 -6.27 -6.38 5.43
N VAL A 146 -5.09 -6.37 6.06
CA VAL A 146 -4.95 -5.90 7.44
C VAL A 146 -4.18 -4.60 7.52
N ASP A 147 -4.38 -3.85 8.59
CA ASP A 147 -3.79 -2.54 8.82
C ASP A 147 -4.03 -1.59 7.63
N VAL A 148 -5.25 -1.59 7.09
CA VAL A 148 -5.57 -0.79 5.91
C VAL A 148 -5.54 0.68 6.28
N SER A 149 -4.77 1.45 5.52
CA SER A 149 -4.56 2.88 5.69
C SER A 149 -4.95 3.59 4.41
N LEU A 150 -5.81 4.59 4.52
CA LEU A 150 -6.02 5.57 3.47
C LEU A 150 -4.86 6.57 3.53
N ASP A 151 -3.98 6.53 2.53
CA ASP A 151 -2.72 7.27 2.56
C ASP A 151 -2.84 8.65 1.92
N SER A 152 -3.63 8.76 0.85
CA SER A 152 -3.85 10.04 0.17
C SER A 152 -5.22 10.13 -0.47
N VAL A 153 -5.87 11.28 -0.31
CA VAL A 153 -7.01 11.73 -1.13
C VAL A 153 -6.68 13.13 -1.59
N LYS A 154 -6.36 13.30 -2.87
CA LYS A 154 -5.86 14.57 -3.39
C LYS A 154 -6.48 14.93 -4.72
N LEU A 155 -6.70 16.23 -4.90
CA LEU A 155 -7.06 16.80 -6.18
C LEU A 155 -5.83 16.69 -7.10
N LYS A 156 -5.96 15.93 -8.18
CA LYS A 156 -4.87 15.71 -9.12
C LYS A 156 -4.84 16.76 -10.22
N GLU A 157 -6.01 17.09 -10.76
CA GLU A 157 -6.17 18.03 -11.86
C GLU A 157 -7.59 18.61 -11.88
N VAL A 158 -7.70 19.87 -12.32
CA VAL A 158 -8.95 20.58 -12.58
C VAL A 158 -8.86 21.12 -14.00
N SER A 159 -9.64 20.56 -14.92
CA SER A 159 -9.39 20.75 -16.37
C SER A 159 -9.50 22.20 -16.86
N TRP A 160 -10.19 23.06 -16.11
CA TRP A 160 -10.46 24.43 -16.53
C TRP A 160 -9.62 25.48 -15.80
N ASP A 161 -8.90 25.13 -14.74
CA ASP A 161 -8.10 26.07 -13.94
C ASP A 161 -6.86 25.39 -13.35
N ASP A 162 -5.72 25.61 -14.00
CA ASP A 162 -4.43 25.04 -13.59
C ASP A 162 -3.99 25.48 -12.19
N ASP A 163 -4.42 26.67 -11.74
CA ASP A 163 -4.13 27.24 -10.43
C ASP A 163 -5.41 27.32 -9.58
N SER A 164 -6.20 26.25 -9.61
CA SER A 164 -7.47 26.20 -8.90
C SER A 164 -7.30 26.38 -7.39
N ASN A 165 -8.17 27.18 -6.78
CA ASN A 165 -8.24 27.29 -5.32
C ASN A 165 -8.98 26.10 -4.68
N LEU A 166 -9.37 25.10 -5.47
CA LEU A 166 -9.98 23.88 -4.96
C LEU A 166 -8.94 23.05 -4.20
N SER A 167 -9.37 22.51 -3.06
CA SER A 167 -8.54 21.72 -2.18
C SER A 167 -9.38 20.66 -1.49
N ILE A 168 -8.74 19.57 -1.09
CA ILE A 168 -9.35 18.55 -0.24
C ILE A 168 -8.67 18.64 1.11
N ALA A 169 -9.38 19.13 2.12
CA ALA A 169 -8.87 19.14 3.48
C ALA A 169 -8.91 17.69 4.02
N SER A 170 -7.75 17.15 4.37
CA SER A 170 -7.65 15.78 4.88
C SER A 170 -6.58 15.64 5.96
N SER A 171 -6.88 14.86 7.00
CA SER A 171 -5.92 14.45 8.04
C SER A 171 -5.46 13.02 7.75
N LEU A 172 -4.60 12.86 6.75
CA LEU A 172 -4.08 11.57 6.29
C LEU A 172 -2.64 11.35 6.80
N PRO A 173 -2.20 10.10 6.99
CA PRO A 173 -2.92 8.85 6.71
C PRO A 173 -4.03 8.55 7.74
N LEU A 174 -5.05 7.81 7.32
CA LEU A 174 -6.20 7.47 8.15
C LEU A 174 -6.46 5.96 8.14
N SER A 175 -6.51 5.36 9.33
CA SER A 175 -6.81 3.94 9.46
C SER A 175 -8.25 3.63 9.01
N MET A 176 -8.38 2.61 8.17
CA MET A 176 -9.63 2.01 7.72
C MET A 176 -9.91 0.65 8.38
N GLY A 177 -9.03 0.19 9.28
CA GLY A 177 -9.14 -1.10 9.94
C GLY A 177 -8.71 -2.26 9.04
N ASP A 178 -9.28 -3.43 9.30
CA ASP A 178 -9.08 -4.62 8.48
C ASP A 178 -10.28 -4.80 7.54
N ILE A 179 -10.03 -5.32 6.34
CA ILE A 179 -11.07 -5.58 5.32
C ILE A 179 -11.05 -7.07 5.00
N LEU A 180 -12.06 -7.79 5.48
CA LEU A 180 -12.20 -9.22 5.22
C LEU A 180 -12.56 -9.49 3.76
N VAL A 181 -12.44 -10.74 3.34
CA VAL A 181 -12.76 -11.14 1.96
C VAL A 181 -14.25 -10.90 1.68
N GLY A 182 -14.54 -10.12 0.64
CA GLY A 182 -15.89 -9.72 0.25
C GLY A 182 -16.44 -8.50 0.99
N GLU A 183 -15.73 -7.97 1.98
CA GLU A 183 -16.13 -6.74 2.66
C GLU A 183 -15.80 -5.50 1.84
N LYS A 184 -16.64 -4.48 2.04
CA LYS A 184 -16.54 -3.17 1.41
C LYS A 184 -16.24 -2.09 2.42
N VAL A 185 -15.43 -1.13 2.01
CA VAL A 185 -15.15 0.12 2.71
C VAL A 185 -15.58 1.28 1.83
N ASP A 186 -16.04 2.36 2.46
CA ASP A 186 -16.62 3.53 1.81
C ASP A 186 -15.77 4.79 2.03
N VAL A 187 -15.29 5.36 0.92
CA VAL A 187 -14.66 6.67 0.88
C VAL A 187 -15.64 7.65 0.24
N LEU A 188 -16.21 8.53 1.05
CA LEU A 188 -17.18 9.52 0.63
C LEU A 188 -16.49 10.79 0.15
N ILE A 189 -16.66 11.12 -1.13
CA ILE A 189 -16.15 12.33 -1.74
C ILE A 189 -17.31 13.29 -1.97
N THR A 190 -17.24 14.45 -1.32
CA THR A 190 -18.28 15.48 -1.36
C THR A 190 -17.79 16.68 -2.17
N ILE A 191 -18.51 17.03 -3.23
CA ILE A 191 -18.18 18.11 -4.16
C ILE A 191 -19.26 19.20 -4.06
N PRO A 192 -18.90 20.49 -3.96
CA PRO A 192 -19.86 21.57 -3.85
C PRO A 192 -20.63 21.76 -5.16
N ASN A 193 -21.92 22.06 -5.05
CA ASN A 193 -22.79 22.32 -6.21
C ASN A 193 -22.68 23.75 -6.72
N TYR A 194 -21.70 24.51 -6.24
CA TYR A 194 -21.40 25.85 -6.73
C TYR A 194 -19.90 26.01 -6.91
N LEU A 195 -19.48 26.41 -8.11
CA LEU A 195 -18.07 26.52 -8.49
C LEU A 195 -17.83 27.73 -9.39
N PHE A 196 -16.61 28.25 -9.34
CA PHE A 196 -16.11 29.19 -10.32
C PHE A 196 -15.65 28.42 -11.56
N LEU A 197 -16.23 28.77 -12.71
CA LEU A 197 -15.93 28.18 -14.02
C LEU A 197 -15.57 29.29 -15.00
N LYS A 198 -14.78 28.96 -16.04
CA LYS A 198 -14.52 29.89 -17.15
C LYS A 198 -15.84 30.32 -17.79
N SER A 199 -15.99 31.63 -18.03
CA SER A 199 -17.19 32.20 -18.66
C SER A 199 -17.36 31.70 -20.10
N GLU A 200 -16.25 31.45 -20.78
CA GLU A 200 -16.22 30.84 -22.11
C GLU A 200 -16.71 29.38 -22.03
N ASN A 201 -17.44 28.94 -23.05
CA ASN A 201 -18.31 27.78 -22.95
C ASN A 201 -17.55 26.46 -23.17
N THR A 202 -16.81 26.01 -22.17
CA THR A 202 -16.27 24.65 -22.13
C THR A 202 -17.28 23.73 -21.45
N ASN A 203 -17.99 22.92 -22.24
CA ASN A 203 -18.86 21.84 -21.72
C ASN A 203 -18.05 20.62 -21.21
N GLN A 204 -16.73 20.76 -21.06
CA GLN A 204 -15.78 19.69 -20.71
C GLN A 204 -14.99 20.07 -19.45
N ASN A 205 -15.70 20.37 -18.36
CA ASN A 205 -15.06 20.66 -17.07
C ASN A 205 -14.98 19.35 -16.28
N HIS A 206 -13.77 18.93 -15.92
CA HIS A 206 -13.50 17.67 -15.23
C HIS A 206 -12.64 17.91 -14.00
N ILE A 207 -12.92 17.17 -12.93
CA ILE A 207 -12.11 17.12 -11.71
C ILE A 207 -11.59 15.69 -11.57
N TRP A 208 -10.27 15.54 -11.48
CA TRP A 208 -9.65 14.26 -11.17
C TRP A 208 -9.18 14.20 -9.72
N ILE A 209 -9.64 13.19 -8.99
CA ILE A 209 -9.28 12.96 -7.59
C ILE A 209 -8.55 11.63 -7.48
N GLU A 210 -7.33 11.66 -6.95
CA GLU A 210 -6.56 10.46 -6.66
C GLU A 210 -6.86 9.98 -5.24
N VAL A 211 -7.18 8.70 -5.11
CA VAL A 211 -7.34 7.97 -3.84
C VAL A 211 -6.27 6.88 -3.79
N ARG A 212 -5.43 6.88 -2.76
CA ARG A 212 -4.43 5.83 -2.51
C ARG A 212 -4.59 5.25 -1.11
N LEU A 213 -4.47 3.94 -1.03
CA LEU A 213 -4.45 3.20 0.22
C LEU A 213 -3.28 2.22 0.23
N SER A 214 -2.83 1.87 1.43
CA SER A 214 -1.91 0.78 1.67
C SER A 214 -2.48 -0.21 2.67
N TYR A 215 -2.04 -1.46 2.56
CA TYR A 215 -2.52 -2.58 3.36
C TYR A 215 -1.48 -3.69 3.39
N ASN A 216 -1.57 -4.54 4.40
CA ASN A 216 -0.75 -5.75 4.50
C ASN A 216 -1.57 -7.00 4.18
N ASP A 217 -0.86 -8.10 3.91
CA ASP A 217 -1.45 -9.43 4.10
C ASP A 217 -1.60 -9.77 5.58
N MET A 218 -2.40 -10.81 5.87
CA MET A 218 -2.65 -11.27 7.24
C MET A 218 -1.39 -11.61 8.06
N PHE A 219 -0.25 -11.87 7.39
CA PHE A 219 1.03 -12.16 8.06
C PHE A 219 1.89 -10.93 8.28
N ARG A 220 1.46 -9.75 7.81
CA ARG A 220 2.21 -8.48 7.86
C ARG A 220 3.59 -8.57 7.22
N ARG A 221 3.75 -9.46 6.23
CA ARG A 221 5.04 -9.68 5.54
C ARG A 221 5.13 -8.85 4.27
N ASN A 222 4.01 -8.63 3.60
CA ASN A 222 3.95 -7.93 2.33
C ASN A 222 3.02 -6.72 2.40
N LYS A 223 3.61 -5.52 2.41
CA LYS A 223 2.89 -4.27 2.23
C LYS A 223 2.52 -4.10 0.76
N LYS A 224 1.28 -3.73 0.49
CA LYS A 224 0.72 -3.44 -0.83
C LYS A 224 0.10 -2.07 -0.86
N GLU A 225 -0.02 -1.55 -2.07
CA GLU A 225 -0.67 -0.28 -2.36
C GLU A 225 -1.79 -0.51 -3.38
N PHE A 226 -2.82 0.32 -3.29
CA PHE A 226 -3.87 0.43 -4.29
C PHE A 226 -4.11 1.91 -4.55
N GLY A 227 -4.12 2.29 -5.82
CA GLY A 227 -4.42 3.65 -6.25
C GLY A 227 -5.52 3.64 -7.30
N VAL A 228 -6.41 4.63 -7.20
CA VAL A 228 -7.42 4.90 -8.22
C VAL A 228 -7.51 6.39 -8.46
N LEU A 229 -7.61 6.78 -9.72
CA LEU A 229 -7.92 8.12 -10.17
C LEU A 229 -9.38 8.17 -10.59
N LEU A 230 -10.15 9.01 -9.92
CA LEU A 230 -11.59 9.19 -10.14
C LEU A 230 -11.84 10.44 -10.98
N ASP A 231 -12.68 10.32 -12.00
CA ASP A 231 -13.05 11.41 -12.91
C ASP A 231 -14.49 11.86 -12.64
N PHE A 232 -14.63 13.15 -12.33
CA PHE A 232 -15.91 13.80 -12.09
C PHE A 232 -16.17 14.90 -13.12
N GLN A 233 -17.23 14.74 -13.89
CA GLN A 233 -17.69 15.74 -14.83
C GLN A 233 -18.52 16.83 -14.12
N ILE A 234 -18.20 18.08 -14.43
CA ILE A 234 -18.85 19.28 -13.87
C ILE A 234 -19.64 19.99 -14.96
N VAL A 235 -20.97 19.94 -14.85
CA VAL A 235 -21.89 20.53 -15.82
C VAL A 235 -22.47 21.82 -15.27
N LYS A 236 -22.34 22.92 -16.03
CA LYS A 236 -22.98 24.21 -15.71
C LYS A 236 -24.49 24.03 -15.68
N ASN A 237 -25.14 24.51 -14.61
CA ASN A 237 -26.60 24.48 -14.49
C ASN A 237 -27.20 25.89 -14.65
N ALA A 238 -26.90 26.81 -13.72
CA ALA A 238 -27.40 28.18 -13.77
C ALA A 238 -26.41 29.17 -13.13
N PRO A 239 -26.31 30.42 -13.61
CA PRO A 239 -25.52 31.46 -12.95
C PRO A 239 -25.97 31.66 -11.50
N ALA A 240 -25.03 31.91 -10.60
CA ALA A 240 -25.29 32.13 -9.18
C ALA A 240 -24.61 33.43 -8.71
N PRO A 241 -25.16 34.12 -7.69
CA PRO A 241 -24.52 35.30 -7.13
C PRO A 241 -23.16 34.91 -6.53
N ALA A 242 -22.10 35.49 -7.10
CA ALA A 242 -20.74 35.18 -6.70
C ALA A 242 -20.46 35.71 -5.28
N PRO A 243 -19.91 34.88 -4.38
CA PRO A 243 -19.60 35.30 -3.01
C PRO A 243 -18.45 36.32 -2.96
N TYR A 244 -17.53 36.25 -3.93
CA TYR A 244 -16.42 37.18 -4.09
C TYR A 244 -15.92 37.13 -5.54
N LEU A 245 -15.05 38.07 -5.92
CA LEU A 245 -14.39 38.08 -7.23
C LEU A 245 -13.23 37.08 -7.25
N TYR A 246 -13.27 36.08 -8.13
CA TYR A 246 -12.25 35.04 -8.18
C TYR A 246 -11.04 35.42 -9.06
N LYS A 247 -11.19 35.30 -10.38
CA LYS A 247 -10.19 35.59 -11.40
C LYS A 247 -10.88 36.22 -12.61
N GLU A 248 -10.14 36.97 -13.42
CA GLU A 248 -10.66 37.50 -14.67
C GLU A 248 -11.08 36.35 -15.60
N GLY A 249 -12.23 36.50 -16.28
CA GLY A 249 -12.76 35.46 -17.17
C GLY A 249 -13.49 34.30 -16.46
N PHE A 250 -13.63 34.34 -15.13
CA PHE A 250 -14.40 33.34 -14.37
C PHE A 250 -15.73 33.91 -13.89
N SER A 251 -16.75 33.06 -13.90
CA SER A 251 -18.08 33.36 -13.35
C SER A 251 -18.52 32.24 -12.41
N TYR A 252 -19.42 32.57 -11.49
CA TYR A 252 -19.90 31.64 -10.48
C TYR A 252 -21.20 30.98 -10.92
N TYR A 253 -21.24 29.65 -10.90
CA TYR A 253 -22.38 28.88 -11.37
C TYR A 253 -22.79 27.86 -10.32
N SER A 254 -24.09 27.60 -10.24
CA SER A 254 -24.57 26.30 -9.78
C SER A 254 -24.16 25.23 -10.81
N VAL A 255 -23.70 24.09 -10.32
CA VAL A 255 -23.21 22.98 -11.13
C VAL A 255 -23.90 21.69 -10.74
N ARG A 256 -23.98 20.76 -11.69
CA ARG A 256 -24.28 19.36 -11.44
C ARG A 256 -23.01 18.57 -11.64
N THR A 257 -22.69 17.75 -10.65
CA THR A 257 -21.54 16.86 -10.72
C THR A 257 -22.01 15.46 -11.08
N GLY A 258 -21.37 14.85 -12.07
CA GLY A 258 -21.54 13.45 -12.44
C GLY A 258 -20.23 12.69 -12.29
N PHE A 259 -20.30 11.40 -12.01
CA PHE A 259 -19.14 10.52 -12.08
C PHE A 259 -19.01 10.02 -13.53
N ASP A 260 -17.83 10.20 -14.13
CA ASP A 260 -17.57 9.84 -15.54
C ASP A 260 -16.80 8.53 -15.66
N GLY A 261 -15.81 8.30 -14.79
CA GLY A 261 -15.02 7.07 -14.82
C GLY A 261 -13.93 6.98 -13.77
N ALA A 262 -13.21 5.85 -13.77
CA ALA A 262 -12.09 5.61 -12.87
C ALA A 262 -10.96 4.86 -13.58
N LEU A 263 -9.72 5.21 -13.24
CA LEU A 263 -8.50 4.60 -13.76
C LEU A 263 -7.67 4.04 -12.59
N LEU A 264 -7.27 2.78 -12.67
CA LEU A 264 -6.35 2.18 -11.70
C LEU A 264 -4.92 2.71 -11.92
N LEU A 265 -4.22 3.00 -10.82
CA LEU A 265 -2.86 3.56 -10.80
C LEU A 265 -1.79 2.52 -10.46
#